data_AF-A0A355PBA4-F1
#
_entry.id   AF-A0A355PBA4-F1
#
_cell.length_a   1.000
_cell.length_b   1.000
_cell.length_c   1.000
_cell.angle_alpha   90.00
_cell.angle_beta   90.00
_cell.angle_gamma   90.00
#
_symmetry.space_group_name_H-M   'P 1'
#
loop_
_entity.id
_entity.type
_entity.pdbx_description
1 polymer ?
#
loop_
_entity_poly.entity_id
_entity_poly.type
_entity_poly.pdbx_seq_one_letter_code
_entity_poly.pdbx_strand_id
1 'polypeptide(L)'
;GWKPLFTTREDTPPLPPLTQGEACQALAAGVEEKETRPPEPFTDASLIKAMMNIGRYVDDPNVRRTLRDTDGLGTEATRAGIIETLVQRGYLVRQQKALRATKLGCALIAALPSAVSTPERTALWEQRLRAISEQQDDPDAFQHALLEDLRALLSQSDAARLRHSLQTAQGEVGGPAKRSGATKKSYTRRKSTGSKKTTGSRSSAAGKRSTGKRRSS
;
A
#
# COMPACT_ATOMS: atom_id res chain seq x y z
N GLY A 1 -20.57 7.75 -27.12
CA GLY A 1 -19.62 8.07 -26.03
C GLY A 1 -19.17 6.77 -25.35
N TRP A 2 -18.27 6.84 -24.37
CA TRP A 2 -17.65 5.68 -23.68
C TRP A 2 -18.56 4.91 -22.73
N LYS A 3 -19.72 5.49 -22.37
CA LYS A 3 -20.69 4.95 -21.40
C LYS A 3 -21.20 3.51 -21.66
N PRO A 4 -21.40 3.02 -22.91
CA PRO A 4 -21.85 1.65 -23.17
C PRO A 4 -20.89 0.54 -22.74
N LEU A 5 -19.65 0.86 -22.35
CA LEU A 5 -18.65 -0.10 -21.90
C LEU A 5 -18.78 -0.45 -20.39
N PHE A 6 -19.64 0.25 -19.64
CA PHE A 6 -19.88 0.02 -18.22
C PHE A 6 -21.35 -0.36 -17.99
N THR A 7 -21.60 -1.55 -17.41
CA THR A 7 -22.94 -2.16 -17.29
C THR A 7 -23.71 -1.74 -16.04
N THR A 8 -23.15 -0.90 -15.18
CA THR A 8 -23.79 -0.43 -13.94
C THR A 8 -24.46 0.93 -14.19
N ARG A 9 -25.77 0.88 -14.46
CA ARG A 9 -26.64 2.05 -14.42
C ARG A 9 -27.46 2.02 -13.13
N GLU A 10 -27.30 3.04 -12.30
CA GLU A 10 -28.43 3.58 -11.55
C GLU A 10 -29.04 4.67 -12.43
N ASP A 11 -30.08 4.34 -13.18
CA ASP A 11 -30.81 5.33 -13.99
C ASP A 11 -31.61 6.21 -13.03
N THR A 12 -31.06 7.38 -12.71
CA THR A 12 -31.83 8.44 -12.06
C THR A 12 -32.93 8.88 -13.03
N PRO A 13 -34.21 8.88 -12.62
CA PRO A 13 -35.28 9.29 -13.51
C PRO A 13 -35.03 10.73 -13.99
N PRO A 14 -35.19 11.00 -15.30
CA PRO A 14 -34.96 12.33 -15.84
C PRO A 14 -35.96 13.32 -15.22
N LEU A 15 -35.47 14.50 -14.86
CA LEU A 15 -36.32 15.59 -14.41
C LEU A 15 -37.20 16.07 -15.58
N PRO A 16 -38.43 16.53 -15.31
CA PRO A 16 -39.29 17.10 -16.33
C PRO A 16 -38.69 18.39 -16.91
N PRO A 17 -38.88 18.68 -18.20
CA PRO A 17 -38.46 19.94 -18.79
C PRO A 17 -39.29 21.09 -18.20
N LEU A 18 -38.60 22.16 -17.76
CA LEU A 18 -39.22 23.36 -17.19
C LEU A 18 -38.64 24.62 -17.84
N THR A 19 -39.44 25.69 -17.87
CA THR A 19 -39.04 27.02 -18.38
C THR A 19 -38.81 28.02 -17.25
N GLN A 20 -37.89 28.97 -17.46
CA GLN A 20 -37.62 30.01 -16.46
C GLN A 20 -38.88 30.88 -16.27
N GLY A 21 -39.39 30.93 -15.03
CA GLY A 21 -40.62 31.65 -14.70
C GLY A 21 -41.88 30.77 -14.65
N GLU A 22 -41.76 29.47 -14.95
CA GLU A 22 -42.84 28.51 -14.82
C GLU A 22 -43.23 28.30 -13.35
N ALA A 23 -44.52 28.44 -13.04
CA ALA A 23 -45.04 28.27 -11.69
C ALA A 23 -45.09 26.77 -11.34
N CYS A 24 -44.37 26.37 -10.29
CA CYS A 24 -44.38 25.00 -9.76
C CYS A 24 -45.14 24.95 -8.43
N GLN A 25 -45.96 23.92 -8.24
CA GLN A 25 -46.66 23.68 -6.98
C GLN A 25 -45.90 22.66 -6.14
N ALA A 26 -45.53 23.02 -4.92
CA ALA A 26 -45.01 22.05 -3.95
C ALA A 26 -46.19 21.21 -3.43
N LEU A 27 -46.25 19.94 -3.83
CA LEU A 27 -47.34 19.02 -3.46
C LEU A 27 -47.23 18.54 -2.01
N ALA A 28 -46.00 18.44 -1.48
CA ALA A 28 -45.73 18.04 -0.12
C ALA A 28 -44.43 18.67 0.38
N ALA A 29 -44.37 18.92 1.69
CA ALA A 29 -43.15 19.26 2.39
C ALA A 29 -43.07 18.39 3.65
N GLY A 30 -41.87 17.91 3.96
CA GLY A 30 -41.62 17.06 5.12
C GLY A 30 -40.33 17.48 5.82
N VAL A 31 -40.25 17.18 7.12
CA VAL A 31 -39.01 17.31 7.89
C VAL A 31 -38.33 15.95 7.90
N GLU A 32 -37.12 15.90 7.33
CA GLU A 32 -36.27 14.71 7.43
C GLU A 32 -35.27 14.90 8.58
N GLU A 33 -35.47 14.16 9.66
CA GLU A 33 -34.48 14.07 10.72
C GLU A 33 -33.30 13.21 10.23
N LYS A 34 -32.09 13.77 10.31
CA LYS A 34 -30.85 13.12 9.90
C LYS A 34 -29.83 13.21 11.02
N GLU A 35 -29.11 12.11 11.23
CA GLU A 35 -28.03 12.04 12.20
C GLU A 35 -26.67 11.99 11.50
N THR A 36 -25.68 12.69 12.07
CA THR A 36 -24.30 12.56 11.62
C THR A 36 -23.74 11.21 12.05
N ARG A 37 -23.02 10.54 11.15
CA ARG A 37 -22.30 9.30 11.46
C ARG A 37 -20.81 9.58 11.60
N PRO A 38 -20.11 8.87 12.51
CA PRO A 38 -18.66 8.96 12.56
C PRO A 38 -18.03 8.50 11.23
N PRO A 39 -16.83 8.98 10.89
CA PRO A 39 -16.14 8.56 9.69
C PRO A 39 -15.97 7.04 9.63
N GLU A 40 -16.20 6.46 8.46
CA GLU A 40 -15.99 5.03 8.27
C GLU A 40 -14.50 4.68 8.44
N PRO A 41 -14.17 3.54 9.09
CA PRO A 41 -12.80 3.05 9.14
C PRO A 41 -12.25 2.79 7.73
N PHE A 42 -10.94 2.96 7.57
CA PHE A 42 -10.31 2.63 6.30
C PHE A 42 -10.40 1.14 6.00
N THR A 43 -10.74 0.78 4.78
CA THR A 43 -10.44 -0.51 4.12
C THR A 43 -9.13 -0.42 3.34
N ASP A 44 -8.56 -1.54 2.89
CA ASP A 44 -7.37 -1.55 2.02
C ASP A 44 -7.52 -0.62 0.80
N ALA A 45 -8.64 -0.71 0.08
CA ALA A 45 -8.90 0.13 -1.08
C ALA A 45 -9.03 1.62 -0.72
N SER A 46 -9.74 1.94 0.36
CA SER A 46 -9.92 3.33 0.79
C SER A 46 -8.63 3.95 1.34
N LEU A 47 -7.74 3.15 1.95
CA LEU A 47 -6.44 3.59 2.42
C LEU A 47 -5.49 3.84 1.24
N ILE A 48 -5.47 2.96 0.23
CA ILE A 48 -4.72 3.20 -1.01
C ILE A 48 -5.21 4.49 -1.68
N LYS A 49 -6.52 4.70 -1.77
CA LYS A 49 -7.11 5.93 -2.30
C LYS A 49 -6.72 7.16 -1.46
N ALA A 50 -6.62 6.99 -0.13
CA ALA A 50 -6.15 8.05 0.76
C ALA A 50 -4.66 8.36 0.56
N MET A 51 -3.81 7.36 0.34
CA MET A 51 -2.37 7.55 0.04
C MET A 51 -2.17 8.29 -1.28
N MET A 52 -2.95 7.95 -2.32
CA MET A 52 -2.95 8.67 -3.61
C MET A 52 -3.38 10.14 -3.44
N ASN A 53 -4.42 10.37 -2.64
CA ASN A 53 -5.03 11.69 -2.46
C ASN A 53 -4.67 12.30 -1.11
N ILE A 54 -3.43 12.07 -0.64
CA ILE A 54 -3.03 12.45 0.72
C ILE A 54 -3.17 13.96 0.96
N GLY A 55 -3.06 14.77 -0.09
CA GLY A 55 -3.19 16.22 -0.02
C GLY A 55 -4.54 16.71 0.53
N ARG A 56 -5.59 15.87 0.59
CA ARG A 56 -6.85 16.22 1.27
C ARG A 56 -6.75 16.26 2.79
N TYR A 57 -5.67 15.71 3.35
CA TYR A 57 -5.38 15.66 4.79
C TYR A 57 -4.27 16.65 5.19
N VAL A 58 -3.92 17.57 4.29
CA VAL A 58 -2.87 18.56 4.49
C VAL A 58 -3.48 19.95 4.40
N ASP A 59 -3.23 20.75 5.44
CA ASP A 59 -3.76 22.11 5.52
C ASP A 59 -2.98 23.09 4.64
N ASP A 60 -1.65 22.91 4.54
CA ASP A 60 -0.80 23.79 3.75
C ASP A 60 -1.06 23.60 2.23
N PRO A 61 -1.48 24.65 1.51
CA PRO A 61 -1.80 24.55 0.08
C PRO A 61 -0.59 24.24 -0.80
N ASN A 62 0.62 24.67 -0.41
CA ASN A 62 1.84 24.39 -1.16
C ASN A 62 2.22 22.92 -1.03
N VAL A 63 2.20 22.38 0.19
CA VAL A 63 2.45 20.96 0.45
C VAL A 63 1.43 20.09 -0.27
N ARG A 64 0.15 20.47 -0.21
CA ARG A 64 -0.94 19.78 -0.92
C ARG A 64 -0.70 19.74 -2.43
N ARG A 65 -0.23 20.84 -3.02
CA ARG A 65 0.09 20.92 -4.45
C ARG A 65 1.24 19.95 -4.79
N THR A 66 2.33 20.00 -4.04
CA THR A 66 3.47 19.10 -4.24
C THR A 66 3.05 17.64 -4.18
N LEU A 67 2.31 17.23 -3.13
CA LEU A 67 1.84 15.85 -2.98
C LEU A 67 0.90 15.43 -4.11
N ARG A 68 0.09 16.34 -4.67
CA ARG A 68 -0.75 16.04 -5.84
C ARG A 68 0.09 15.83 -7.10
N ASP A 69 1.11 16.65 -7.29
CA ASP A 69 1.98 16.60 -8.47
C ASP A 69 2.93 15.38 -8.44
N THR A 70 3.12 14.75 -7.28
CA THR A 70 3.97 13.56 -7.06
C THR A 70 3.19 12.26 -6.88
N ASP A 71 1.89 12.23 -7.21
CA ASP A 71 1.00 11.06 -7.04
C ASP A 71 0.88 10.57 -5.57
N GLY A 72 0.91 11.52 -4.62
CA GLY A 72 0.67 11.28 -3.21
C GLY A 72 1.81 10.59 -2.47
N LEU A 73 1.47 9.69 -1.55
CA LEU A 73 2.43 8.90 -0.78
C LEU A 73 2.70 7.55 -1.45
N GLY A 74 3.94 7.37 -1.90
CA GLY A 74 4.38 6.16 -2.58
C GLY A 74 3.77 6.00 -3.97
N THR A 75 4.32 5.09 -4.76
CA THR A 75 3.87 4.80 -6.12
C THR A 75 2.82 3.69 -6.15
N GLU A 76 2.02 3.62 -7.21
CA GLU A 76 1.00 2.58 -7.41
C GLU A 76 1.51 1.16 -7.10
N ALA A 77 2.72 0.83 -7.56
CA ALA A 77 3.33 -0.48 -7.36
C ALA A 77 3.72 -0.80 -5.91
N THR A 78 3.84 0.20 -5.03
CA THR A 78 4.39 0.02 -3.67
C THR A 78 3.34 0.14 -2.56
N ARG A 79 2.23 0.82 -2.79
CA ARG A 79 1.21 1.12 -1.76
C ARG A 79 0.66 -0.14 -1.08
N ALA A 80 0.25 -1.14 -1.86
CA ALA A 80 -0.26 -2.40 -1.31
C ALA A 80 0.79 -3.14 -0.46
N GLY A 81 2.06 -3.15 -0.91
CA GLY A 81 3.16 -3.78 -0.17
C GLY A 81 3.49 -3.08 1.15
N ILE A 82 3.37 -1.76 1.20
CA ILE A 82 3.53 -0.98 2.44
C ILE A 82 2.43 -1.35 3.44
N ILE A 83 1.17 -1.42 3.01
CA ILE A 83 0.04 -1.80 3.88
C ILE A 83 0.24 -3.22 4.44
N GLU A 84 0.63 -4.18 3.60
CA GLU A 84 0.96 -5.54 4.08
C GLU A 84 2.09 -5.53 5.11
N THR A 85 3.11 -4.71 4.90
CA THR A 85 4.23 -4.59 5.85
C THR A 85 3.75 -4.06 7.20
N LEU A 86 2.86 -3.06 7.22
CA LEU A 86 2.29 -2.52 8.46
C LEU A 86 1.45 -3.56 9.21
N VAL A 87 0.69 -4.38 8.50
CA VAL A 87 -0.08 -5.49 9.08
C VAL A 87 0.86 -6.59 9.63
N GLN A 88 1.87 -7.00 8.85
CA GLN A 88 2.84 -8.03 9.26
C GLN A 88 3.64 -7.63 10.50
N ARG A 89 4.01 -6.34 10.61
CA ARG A 89 4.69 -5.77 11.79
C ARG A 89 3.76 -5.59 12.99
N GLY A 90 2.45 -5.80 12.82
CA GLY A 90 1.46 -5.69 13.90
C GLY A 90 1.07 -4.26 14.25
N TYR A 91 1.30 -3.29 13.36
CA TYR A 91 0.85 -1.90 13.55
C TYR A 91 -0.61 -1.70 13.14
N LEU A 92 -1.06 -2.48 12.16
CA LEU A 92 -2.45 -2.54 11.70
C LEU A 92 -3.01 -3.95 11.86
N VAL A 93 -4.32 -4.05 12.03
CA VAL A 93 -5.07 -5.31 12.02
C VAL A 93 -6.26 -5.19 11.08
N ARG A 94 -6.55 -6.27 10.35
CA ARG A 94 -7.77 -6.40 9.53
C ARG A 94 -8.87 -7.01 10.39
N GLN A 95 -9.91 -6.23 10.67
CA GLN A 95 -11.15 -6.70 11.27
C GLN A 95 -12.24 -6.69 10.20
N GLN A 96 -12.61 -7.89 9.73
CA GLN A 96 -13.50 -8.05 8.58
C GLN A 96 -12.93 -7.31 7.36
N LYS A 97 -13.54 -6.20 6.92
CA LYS A 97 -13.09 -5.35 5.80
C LYS A 97 -12.37 -4.09 6.27
N ALA A 98 -12.38 -3.78 7.56
CA ALA A 98 -11.79 -2.58 8.12
C ALA A 98 -10.35 -2.82 8.59
N LEU A 99 -9.47 -1.86 8.31
CA LEU A 99 -8.15 -1.71 8.88
C LEU A 99 -8.27 -0.85 10.15
N ARG A 100 -7.70 -1.36 11.25
CA ARG A 100 -7.63 -0.65 12.53
C ARG A 100 -6.20 -0.58 13.02
N ALA A 101 -5.85 0.54 13.66
CA ALA A 101 -4.58 0.68 14.35
C ALA A 101 -4.56 -0.20 15.61
N THR A 102 -3.47 -0.92 15.80
CA THR A 102 -3.26 -1.71 17.01
C THR A 102 -2.75 -0.82 18.15
N LYS A 103 -2.80 -1.32 19.38
CA LYS A 103 -2.16 -0.66 20.53
C LYS A 103 -0.68 -0.34 20.25
N LEU A 104 0.04 -1.24 19.57
CA LEU A 104 1.43 -1.02 19.17
C LEU A 104 1.56 0.09 18.13
N GLY A 105 0.69 0.13 17.11
CA GLY A 105 0.68 1.18 16.10
C GLY A 105 0.42 2.57 16.71
N CYS A 106 -0.60 2.67 17.57
CA CYS A 106 -0.91 3.92 18.29
C CYS A 106 0.23 4.37 19.20
N ALA A 107 0.84 3.44 19.96
CA ALA A 107 1.98 3.74 20.82
C ALA A 107 3.19 4.24 20.03
N LEU A 108 3.46 3.64 18.86
CA LEU A 108 4.54 4.07 17.99
C LEU A 108 4.33 5.50 17.51
N ILE A 109 3.15 5.80 16.95
CA ILE A 109 2.83 7.15 16.47
C ILE A 109 2.96 8.18 17.61
N ALA A 110 2.45 7.86 18.80
CA ALA A 110 2.55 8.76 19.96
C ALA A 110 3.99 8.96 20.48
N ALA A 111 4.90 8.02 20.21
CA ALA A 111 6.31 8.15 20.60
C ALA A 111 7.14 8.92 19.57
N LEU A 112 6.71 8.94 18.31
CA LEU A 112 7.43 9.60 17.23
C LEU A 112 7.28 11.14 17.32
N PRO A 113 8.32 11.91 16.94
CA PRO A 113 8.17 13.34 16.71
C PRO A 113 7.06 13.60 15.67
N SER A 114 6.32 14.70 15.83
CA SER A 114 5.26 15.07 14.88
C SER A 114 5.78 15.13 13.45
N ALA A 115 6.99 15.68 13.27
CA ALA A 115 7.65 15.82 11.99
C ALA A 115 7.64 14.53 11.14
N VAL A 116 7.87 13.36 11.72
CA VAL A 116 7.94 12.08 10.96
C VAL A 116 6.59 11.37 10.80
N SER A 117 5.54 11.88 11.45
CA SER A 117 4.20 11.28 11.42
C SER A 117 3.26 12.00 10.45
N THR A 118 3.72 13.09 9.83
CA THR A 118 2.92 13.93 8.94
C THR A 118 3.52 13.93 7.51
N PRO A 119 2.69 14.14 6.47
CA PRO A 119 3.11 13.95 5.07
C PRO A 119 3.98 15.09 4.51
N GLU A 120 4.12 16.22 5.22
CA GLU A 120 4.84 17.42 4.79
C GLU A 120 6.31 17.12 4.48
N ARG A 121 6.97 16.31 5.31
CA ARG A 121 8.36 15.93 5.07
C ARG A 121 8.53 15.14 3.79
N THR A 122 7.63 14.19 3.53
CA THR A 122 7.65 13.41 2.30
C THR A 122 7.46 14.33 1.09
N ALA A 123 6.55 15.31 1.18
CA ALA A 123 6.37 16.30 0.12
C ALA A 123 7.66 17.10 -0.14
N LEU A 124 8.32 17.59 0.92
CA LEU A 124 9.57 18.34 0.80
C LEU A 124 10.66 17.50 0.12
N TRP A 125 10.79 16.23 0.49
CA TRP A 125 11.78 15.34 -0.11
C TRP A 125 11.49 15.08 -1.59
N GLU A 126 10.24 14.78 -1.95
CA GLU A 126 9.87 14.58 -3.37
C GLU A 126 10.10 15.84 -4.21
N GLN A 127 9.83 17.02 -3.66
CA GLN A 127 10.12 18.29 -4.32
C GLN A 127 11.63 18.45 -4.59
N ARG A 128 12.47 18.17 -3.59
CA ARG A 128 13.94 18.26 -3.75
C ARG A 128 14.47 17.21 -4.72
N LEU A 129 13.98 15.97 -4.64
CA LEU A 129 14.35 14.91 -5.57
C LEU A 129 13.95 15.26 -7.02
N ARG A 130 12.79 15.88 -7.21
CA ARG A 130 12.40 16.42 -8.52
C ARG A 130 13.35 17.52 -8.98
N ALA A 131 13.66 18.50 -8.14
CA ALA A 131 14.59 19.58 -8.47
C ALA A 131 15.97 19.05 -8.86
N ILE A 132 16.49 18.03 -8.15
CA ILE A 132 17.73 17.33 -8.51
C ILE A 132 17.61 16.68 -9.89
N SER A 133 16.51 15.99 -10.18
CA SER A 133 16.29 15.35 -11.49
C SER A 133 16.23 16.36 -12.65
N GLU A 134 15.79 17.59 -12.36
CA GLU A 134 15.74 18.72 -13.27
C GLU A 134 17.02 19.57 -13.26
N GLN A 135 18.07 19.15 -12.52
CA GLN A 135 19.34 19.85 -12.37
C GLN A 135 19.23 21.25 -11.73
N GLN A 136 18.22 21.45 -10.88
CA GLN A 136 17.93 22.71 -10.16
C GLN A 136 18.32 22.68 -8.68
N ASP A 137 18.71 21.53 -8.14
CA ASP A 137 19.22 21.36 -6.77
C ASP A 137 20.43 20.41 -6.79
N ASP A 138 21.32 20.58 -5.82
CA ASP A 138 22.56 19.83 -5.72
C ASP A 138 22.35 18.51 -4.93
N PRO A 139 22.66 17.34 -5.52
CA PRO A 139 22.57 16.06 -4.82
C PRO A 139 23.36 16.02 -3.51
N ASP A 140 24.55 16.62 -3.47
CA ASP A 140 25.42 16.59 -2.30
C ASP A 140 24.83 17.46 -1.18
N ALA A 141 24.35 18.67 -1.50
CA ALA A 141 23.64 19.52 -0.55
C ALA A 141 22.36 18.85 0.00
N PHE A 142 21.61 18.12 -0.84
CA PHE A 142 20.46 17.35 -0.39
C PHE A 142 20.85 16.25 0.61
N GLN A 143 21.90 15.48 0.31
CA GLN A 143 22.39 14.44 1.18
C GLN A 143 22.87 14.98 2.53
N HIS A 144 23.60 16.11 2.54
CA HIS A 144 24.03 16.75 3.79
C HIS A 144 22.84 17.17 4.66
N ALA A 145 21.85 17.85 4.07
CA ALA A 145 20.65 18.25 4.79
C ALA A 145 19.88 17.05 5.35
N LEU A 146 19.77 15.95 4.60
CA LEU A 146 19.13 14.72 5.05
C LEU A 146 19.85 14.09 6.25
N LEU A 147 21.19 14.11 6.27
CA LEU A 147 21.98 13.61 7.39
C LEU A 147 21.85 14.46 8.64
N GLU A 148 21.82 15.79 8.50
CA GLU A 148 21.58 16.71 9.62
C GLU A 148 20.20 16.48 10.25
N ASP A 149 19.19 16.38 9.40
CA ASP A 149 17.82 16.14 9.79
C ASP A 149 17.65 14.76 10.48
N LEU A 150 18.31 13.71 9.97
CA LEU A 150 18.36 12.41 10.64
C LEU A 150 19.02 12.50 12.03
N ARG A 151 20.13 13.23 12.17
CA ARG A 151 20.79 13.44 13.47
C ARG A 151 19.89 14.18 14.45
N ALA A 152 19.15 15.18 13.97
CA ALA A 152 18.18 15.92 14.78
C ALA A 152 17.00 15.04 15.22
N LEU A 153 16.54 14.09 14.39
CA LEU A 153 15.51 13.14 14.79
C LEU A 153 16.02 12.13 15.82
N LEU A 154 17.25 11.65 15.66
CA LEU A 154 17.87 10.72 16.61
C LEU A 154 18.09 11.38 17.98
N SER A 155 18.48 12.65 18.04
CA SER A 155 18.63 13.37 19.30
C SER A 155 17.30 13.57 20.05
N GLN A 156 16.18 13.60 19.31
CA GLN A 156 14.83 13.69 19.88
C GLN A 156 14.24 12.32 20.23
N SER A 157 14.89 11.22 19.83
CA SER A 157 14.39 9.88 20.09
C SER A 157 14.58 9.53 21.57
N ASP A 158 13.47 9.18 22.23
CA ASP A 158 13.46 8.86 23.65
C ASP A 158 12.76 7.52 23.90
N ALA A 159 13.53 6.55 24.38
CA ALA A 159 13.03 5.23 24.74
C ALA A 159 12.05 5.27 25.93
N ALA A 160 12.16 6.26 26.83
CA ALA A 160 11.21 6.45 27.92
C ALA A 160 9.84 6.88 27.38
N ARG A 161 9.81 7.78 26.39
CA ARG A 161 8.59 8.17 25.69
C ARG A 161 7.88 6.99 25.04
N LEU A 162 8.62 6.09 24.37
CA LEU A 162 8.06 4.86 23.79
C LEU A 162 7.50 3.90 24.86
N ARG A 163 8.21 3.73 25.98
CA ARG A 163 7.72 2.90 27.09
C ARG A 163 6.43 3.47 27.68
N HIS A 164 6.36 4.78 27.86
CA HIS A 164 5.17 5.44 28.36
C HIS A 164 4.00 5.31 27.38
N SER A 165 4.23 5.54 26.08
CA SER A 165 3.18 5.43 25.07
C SER A 165 2.64 3.99 24.95
N LEU A 166 3.48 2.96 25.11
CA LEU A 166 3.04 1.57 25.13
C LEU A 166 2.12 1.25 26.32
N GLN A 167 2.29 1.91 27.46
CA GLN A 167 1.43 1.72 28.62
C GLN A 167 0.05 2.37 28.40
N THR A 168 0.03 3.59 27.88
CA THR A 168 -1.17 4.43 27.74
C THR A 168 -1.94 4.22 26.43
N ALA A 169 -1.32 3.64 25.41
CA ALA A 169 -1.95 3.50 24.10
C ALA A 169 -3.24 2.68 24.14
N GLN A 170 -4.25 3.22 23.46
CA GLN A 170 -5.53 2.58 23.16
C GLN A 170 -5.51 2.13 21.70
N GLY A 171 -6.04 0.95 21.43
CA GLY A 171 -6.08 0.38 20.08
C GLY A 171 -6.39 -1.11 20.12
N GLU A 172 -6.59 -1.69 18.95
CA GLU A 172 -6.93 -3.10 18.85
C GLU A 172 -5.76 -4.00 19.30
N VAL A 173 -6.08 -5.19 19.80
CA VAL A 173 -5.07 -6.19 20.08
C VAL A 173 -4.51 -6.69 18.75
N GLY A 174 -3.21 -6.47 18.52
CA GLY A 174 -2.56 -6.95 17.31
C GLY A 174 -2.62 -8.48 17.22
N GLY A 175 -2.87 -9.00 16.02
CA GLY A 175 -2.68 -10.43 15.74
C GLY A 175 -1.22 -10.85 15.98
N PRO A 176 -0.92 -12.13 16.23
CA PRO A 176 0.43 -12.58 16.50
C PRO A 176 1.34 -12.20 15.32
N ALA A 177 2.35 -11.36 15.58
CA ALA A 177 3.34 -10.99 14.58
C ALA A 177 4.01 -12.27 14.07
N LYS A 178 3.76 -12.62 12.81
CA LYS A 178 4.44 -13.77 12.18
C LYS A 178 5.90 -13.39 12.02
N ARG A 179 6.74 -13.82 12.98
CA ARG A 179 8.20 -13.77 12.83
C ARG A 179 8.54 -14.51 11.55
N SER A 180 9.03 -13.79 10.55
CA SER A 180 9.66 -14.39 9.37
C SER A 180 10.92 -15.12 9.84
N GLY A 181 10.79 -16.41 10.15
CA GLY A 181 11.94 -17.28 10.39
C GLY A 181 12.81 -17.29 9.14
N ALA A 182 14.07 -16.90 9.29
CA ALA A 182 15.06 -17.06 8.24
C ALA A 182 15.20 -18.56 7.95
N THR A 183 14.54 -19.05 6.90
CA THR A 183 14.73 -20.42 6.41
C THR A 183 16.13 -20.50 5.81
N LYS A 184 17.11 -20.94 6.62
CA LYS A 184 18.43 -21.35 6.13
C LYS A 184 18.22 -22.48 5.12
N LYS A 185 18.34 -22.17 3.84
CA LYS A 185 18.34 -23.16 2.75
C LYS A 185 19.63 -23.96 2.85
N SER A 186 19.63 -25.09 3.58
CA SER A 186 20.77 -25.99 3.62
C SER A 186 20.88 -26.73 2.30
N TYR A 187 21.88 -26.39 1.50
CA TYR A 187 22.22 -27.14 0.30
C TYR A 187 22.92 -28.44 0.72
N THR A 188 22.17 -29.54 0.87
CA THR A 188 22.77 -30.86 1.09
C THR A 188 23.44 -31.33 -0.20
N ARG A 189 24.77 -31.20 -0.26
CA ARG A 189 25.64 -31.74 -1.31
C ARG A 189 25.54 -33.27 -1.30
N ARG A 190 24.84 -33.84 -2.28
CA ARG A 190 24.71 -35.28 -2.48
C ARG A 190 26.07 -35.84 -2.94
N LYS A 191 26.72 -36.61 -2.07
CA LYS A 191 28.01 -37.29 -2.32
C LYS A 191 27.73 -38.51 -3.21
N SER A 192 28.32 -38.55 -4.41
CA SER A 192 28.29 -39.71 -5.29
C SER A 192 29.29 -40.75 -4.79
N THR A 193 28.80 -41.88 -4.28
CA THR A 193 29.62 -43.07 -4.04
C THR A 193 29.20 -44.13 -5.05
N GLY A 194 30.13 -44.49 -5.93
CA GLY A 194 29.95 -45.56 -6.90
C GLY A 194 29.81 -46.92 -6.24
N SER A 195 29.07 -47.80 -6.89
CA SER A 195 29.14 -49.24 -6.66
C SER A 195 29.00 -49.96 -8.00
N LYS A 196 30.06 -50.69 -8.35
CA LYS A 196 30.14 -51.68 -9.44
C LYS A 196 29.44 -52.97 -8.98
N LYS A 197 28.69 -53.63 -9.86
CA LYS A 197 28.54 -55.10 -10.00
C LYS A 197 27.71 -55.39 -11.27
N THR A 198 28.33 -55.82 -12.38
CA THR A 198 28.63 -57.20 -12.84
C THR A 198 27.47 -57.95 -13.53
N THR A 199 27.77 -58.41 -14.75
CA THR A 199 27.38 -59.67 -15.44
C THR A 199 25.94 -59.89 -15.94
N GLY A 200 25.72 -59.52 -17.21
CA GLY A 200 25.57 -60.43 -18.36
C GLY A 200 24.58 -61.60 -18.35
N SER A 201 23.65 -61.61 -19.31
CA SER A 201 23.24 -62.79 -20.11
C SER A 201 22.18 -62.40 -21.17
N ARG A 202 22.50 -62.68 -22.45
CA ARG A 202 21.69 -63.24 -23.59
C ARG A 202 20.21 -62.82 -23.76
N SER A 203 19.61 -62.69 -24.95
CA SER A 203 19.96 -62.90 -26.36
C SER A 203 18.74 -62.53 -27.22
N SER A 204 18.98 -62.16 -28.48
CA SER A 204 18.15 -62.37 -29.69
C SER A 204 16.68 -61.89 -29.74
N ALA A 205 16.37 -61.01 -30.71
CA ALA A 205 15.55 -61.36 -31.89
C ALA A 205 15.39 -60.16 -32.84
N ALA A 206 15.48 -60.46 -34.13
CA ALA A 206 15.37 -59.56 -35.27
C ALA A 206 13.92 -59.16 -35.60
N GLY A 207 13.71 -58.06 -36.34
CA GLY A 207 12.46 -57.88 -37.09
C GLY A 207 12.10 -56.49 -37.61
N LYS A 208 12.52 -56.20 -38.86
CA LYS A 208 11.79 -55.49 -39.94
C LYS A 208 11.59 -53.95 -39.91
N ARG A 209 12.20 -53.31 -40.94
CA ARG A 209 11.68 -52.36 -41.98
C ARG A 209 10.21 -51.91 -41.81
N SER A 210 9.73 -50.71 -42.13
CA SER A 210 10.05 -49.78 -43.22
C SER A 210 9.34 -48.41 -43.07
N THR A 211 9.95 -47.34 -43.60
CA THR A 211 9.37 -46.21 -44.39
C THR A 211 8.08 -45.45 -43.98
N GLY A 212 8.17 -44.12 -44.00
CA GLY A 212 7.04 -43.18 -44.21
C GLY A 212 7.29 -41.81 -43.57
N LYS A 213 8.10 -40.92 -44.17
CA LYS A 213 7.71 -39.76 -45.01
C LYS A 213 6.74 -38.76 -44.34
N ARG A 214 7.27 -37.55 -44.04
CA ARG A 214 6.75 -36.17 -44.22
C ARG A 214 5.20 -36.05 -44.35
N ARG A 215 4.49 -35.10 -43.72
CA ARG A 215 4.65 -33.64 -43.78
C ARG A 215 3.49 -32.97 -43.00
N SER A 216 3.76 -31.83 -42.34
CA SER A 216 2.92 -30.62 -42.18
C SER A 216 1.38 -30.68 -42.26
N SER A 217 0.74 -30.13 -41.23
CA SER A 217 -0.03 -28.88 -41.33
C SER A 217 0.11 -28.12 -40.00
#